data_AF-A0A917KTT7-F1
#
_entry.id   AF-A0A917KTT7-F1
#
_cell.length_a   1.000
_cell.length_b   1.000
_cell.length_c   1.000
_cell.angle_alpha   90.00
_cell.angle_beta   90.00
_cell.angle_gamma   90.00
#
_symmetry.space_group_name_H-M   'P 1'
#
loop_
_entity.id
_entity.type
_entity.pdbx_description
1 polymer ?
#
loop_
_entity_poly.entity_id
_entity_poly.type
_entity_poly.pdbx_seq_one_letter_code
_entity_poly.pdbx_strand_id
1 'polypeptide(L)' 'MDAAAAVRHARFGKLPERIRFEDMTEVVESGPHDGAKTSHEDVGVGHTFTCLALDLGL' A
#
# COMPACT_ATOMS: atom_id res chain seq x y z
N MET A 1 -19.40 -11.13 -14.14
CA MET A 1 -19.39 -11.09 -12.66
C MET A 1 -18.30 -12.02 -12.20
N ASP A 2 -17.23 -11.51 -11.59
CA ASP A 2 -16.11 -12.33 -11.10
C ASP A 2 -16.54 -13.05 -9.80
N ALA A 3 -16.68 -14.37 -9.85
CA ALA A 3 -17.06 -15.20 -8.71
C ALA A 3 -16.04 -15.11 -7.57
N ALA A 4 -14.75 -14.96 -7.88
CA ALA A 4 -13.71 -14.80 -6.87
C ALA A 4 -13.84 -13.45 -6.14
N ALA A 5 -14.13 -12.37 -6.87
CA ALA A 5 -14.47 -11.08 -6.27
C ALA A 5 -15.70 -11.17 -5.35
N ALA A 6 -16.75 -11.90 -5.74
CA ALA A 6 -17.94 -12.06 -4.90
C ALA A 6 -17.65 -12.78 -3.57
N VAL A 7 -16.85 -13.85 -3.59
CA VAL A 7 -16.42 -14.56 -2.37
C VAL A 7 -15.59 -13.65 -1.46
N ARG A 8 -14.68 -12.84 -2.04
CA ARG A 8 -13.91 -11.86 -1.27
C ARG A 8 -14.80 -10.81 -0.61
N HIS A 9 -15.75 -10.23 -1.34
CA HIS A 9 -16.67 -9.24 -0.78
C HIS A 9 -17.57 -9.84 0.32
N ALA A 10 -18.01 -11.10 0.18
CA ALA A 10 -18.79 -11.77 1.22
C ALA A 10 -17.96 -11.99 2.50
N ARG A 11 -16.66 -12.29 2.37
CA ARG A 11 -15.76 -12.53 3.50
C ARG A 11 -15.25 -11.24 4.16
N PHE A 12 -14.93 -10.22 3.38
CA PHE A 12 -14.19 -9.03 3.82
C PHE A 12 -15.01 -7.73 3.73
N GLY A 13 -16.21 -7.77 3.17
CA GLY A 13 -17.02 -6.58 2.92
C GLY A 13 -16.52 -5.77 1.72
N LYS A 14 -16.90 -4.49 1.66
CA LYS A 14 -16.47 -3.54 0.63
C LYS A 14 -15.35 -2.66 1.14
N LEU A 15 -14.48 -2.22 0.23
CA LEU A 15 -13.50 -1.19 0.55
C LEU A 15 -14.23 0.11 0.93
N PRO A 16 -13.77 0.84 1.97
CA PRO A 16 -14.30 2.17 2.26
C PRO A 16 -14.04 3.13 1.08
N GLU A 17 -14.75 4.25 1.10
CA GLU A 17 -14.42 5.38 0.22
C GLU A 17 -13.00 5.88 0.51
N ARG A 18 -12.43 6.66 -0.43
CA ARG A 18 -11.06 7.17 -0.31
C ARG A 18 -10.89 7.95 1.00
N ILE A 19 -10.10 7.39 1.90
CA ILE A 19 -9.72 8.02 3.16
C ILE A 19 -8.76 9.18 2.83
N ARG A 20 -8.91 10.30 3.55
CA ARG A 20 -7.99 11.43 3.41
C ARG A 20 -6.60 10.99 3.87
N PHE A 21 -5.56 11.52 3.23
CA PHE A 21 -4.19 11.10 3.53
C PHE A 21 -3.84 11.34 5.01
N GLU A 22 -4.32 12.45 5.55
CA GLU A 22 -4.13 12.85 6.94
C GLU A 22 -4.73 11.83 7.92
N ASP A 23 -5.81 11.16 7.52
CA ASP A 23 -6.47 10.13 8.33
C ASP A 23 -5.83 8.73 8.13
N MET A 24 -4.90 8.58 7.17
CA MET A 24 -4.14 7.35 6.93
C MET A 24 -2.80 7.31 7.67
N THR A 25 -2.36 8.45 8.21
CA THR A 25 -1.04 8.60 8.84
C THR A 25 -1.18 8.99 10.30
N GLU A 26 -0.43 8.35 11.18
CA GLU A 26 -0.26 8.80 12.56
C GLU A 26 0.92 9.76 12.65
N VAL A 27 0.73 10.91 13.31
CA VAL A 27 1.83 11.85 13.58
C VAL A 27 2.61 11.34 14.78
N VAL A 28 3.84 10.91 14.56
CA VAL A 28 4.80 10.56 15.62
C VAL A 28 5.76 11.73 15.78
N GLU A 29 5.87 12.26 17.01
CA GLU A 29 6.87 13.28 17.35
C GLU A 29 8.26 12.72 17.09
N SER A 30 9.00 13.35 16.18
CA SER A 30 10.32 12.87 15.81
C SER A 30 11.34 13.17 16.91
N GLY A 31 12.00 12.15 17.43
CA GLY A 31 13.09 12.33 18.39
C GLY A 31 14.38 12.89 17.74
N PRO A 32 15.35 13.41 18.51
CA PRO A 32 16.62 13.93 17.98
C PRO A 32 17.44 12.94 17.13
N HIS A 33 17.12 11.64 17.20
CA HIS A 33 17.77 10.57 16.44
C HIS A 33 16.91 10.06 15.26
N ASP A 34 15.67 10.53 15.07
CA ASP A 34 14.80 10.04 13.99
C ASP A 34 15.28 10.44 12.59
N GLY A 35 16.05 11.53 12.47
CA GLY A 35 16.69 11.90 11.20
C GLY A 35 17.96 11.11 10.87
N ALA A 36 18.57 10.41 11.83
CA ALA A 36 19.84 9.71 11.63
C ALA A 36 19.67 8.31 11.01
N LYS A 37 18.43 7.80 10.90
CA LYS A 37 18.12 6.49 10.29
C LYS A 37 17.41 6.57 8.94
N THR A 38 17.28 7.76 8.36
CA THR A 38 16.64 7.95 7.06
C THR A 38 17.64 8.46 6.02
N SER A 39 18.82 7.84 5.91
CA SER A 39 19.30 7.65 4.55
C SER A 39 18.20 6.83 3.89
N HIS A 40 17.44 7.43 2.96
CA HIS A 40 16.60 6.68 2.05
C HIS A 40 17.54 5.63 1.46
N GLU A 41 17.51 4.40 1.98
CA GLU A 41 18.08 3.29 1.25
C GLU A 41 17.36 3.37 -0.07
N ASP A 42 18.11 3.58 -1.14
CA ASP A 42 17.57 3.63 -2.49
C ASP A 42 17.12 2.20 -2.80
N VAL A 43 15.96 1.81 -2.27
CA VAL A 43 15.20 0.60 -2.59
C VAL A 43 14.59 0.80 -4.00
N GLY A 44 15.38 1.34 -4.91
CA GLY A 44 15.02 1.77 -6.25
C GLY A 44 15.97 1.23 -7.31
N VAL A 45 17.18 0.81 -6.95
CA VAL A 45 18.14 0.28 -7.94
C VAL A 45 18.01 -1.23 -8.06
N GLY A 46 16.89 -1.71 -8.59
CA GLY A 46 16.80 -3.12 -9.04
C GLY A 46 15.41 -3.75 -9.08
N HIS A 47 14.36 -3.10 -8.58
CA HIS A 47 13.02 -3.69 -8.62
C HIS A 47 12.30 -3.36 -9.92
N THR A 48 12.42 -4.26 -10.90
CA THR A 48 11.43 -4.34 -11.97
C THR A 48 10.14 -4.90 -11.37
N PHE A 49 9.18 -4.03 -11.06
CA PHE A 49 7.83 -4.47 -10.77
C PHE A 49 7.20 -4.93 -12.08
N THR A 50 7.00 -6.24 -12.25
CA THR A 50 6.13 -6.73 -13.32
C THR A 50 4.75 -6.12 -13.12
N CYS A 51 4.15 -5.66 -14.21
CA CYS A 51 2.84 -5.04 -14.16
C CYS A 51 1.84 -6.04 -13.55
N LEU A 52 1.32 -5.72 -12.36
CA LEU A 52 0.39 -6.60 -11.63
C LEU A 52 -0.82 -6.99 -12.49
N ALA A 53 -1.26 -6.11 -13.40
CA ALA A 53 -2.35 -6.42 -14.33
C ALA A 53 -1.98 -7.54 -15.32
N LEU A 54 -0.73 -7.57 -15.79
CA LEU A 54 -0.21 -8.64 -16.65
C LEU A 54 -0.20 -9.98 -15.91
N ASP A 55 0.26 -10.00 -14.65
CA ASP A 55 0.31 -11.22 -13.82
C ASP A 55 -1.09 -11.77 -13.50
N LEU A 56 -2.11 -10.90 -13.49
CA LEU A 56 -3.51 -11.26 -13.25
C LEU A 56 -4.30 -11.54 -14.54
N GLY A 57 -3.70 -11.36 -15.73
CA GLY A 57 -4.36 -11.60 -17.02
C GLY A 57 -5.53 -10.66 -17.32
N LEU A 58 -5.46 -9.42 -16.83
CA LEU A 58 -6.50 -8.38 -16.96
C LEU A 58 -6.22 -7.42 -18.12
#